data_AF-F3FWL1-F1
#
_entry.id   AF-F3FWL1-F1
#
_cell.length_a   1.000
_cell.length_b   1.000
_cell.length_c   1.000
_cell.angle_alpha   90.00
_cell.angle_beta   90.00
_cell.angle_gamma   90.00
#
_symmetry.space_group_name_H-M   'P 1'
#
loop_
_entity.id
_entity.type
_entity.pdbx_description
1 polymer ?
#
loop_
_entity_poly.entity_id
_entity_poly.type
_entity_poly.pdbx_seq_one_letter_code
_entity_poly.pdbx_strand_id
1 'polypeptide(L)' 'TAEAEAMSKALKKAGFTFVGPTICYAYMQASGMVMDHTVDCDRYAILSR' A
#
# COMPACT_ATOMS: atom_id res chain seq x y z
N THR A 1 6.85 -3.18 -3.63
CA THR A 1 6.48 -4.09 -4.73
C THR A 1 6.54 -3.33 -6.05
N ALA A 2 6.40 -4.02 -7.19
CA ALA A 2 6.39 -3.36 -8.51
C ALA A 2 5.28 -2.31 -8.63
N GLU A 3 4.12 -2.57 -8.01
CA GLU A 3 2.96 -1.67 -7.97
C GLU A 3 3.26 -0.41 -7.16
N ALA A 4 3.91 -0.54 -6.00
CA ALA A 4 4.31 0.61 -5.17
C ALA A 4 5.37 1.49 -5.86
N GLU A 5 6.28 0.88 -6.63
CA GLU A 5 7.23 1.63 -7.46
C GLU A 5 6.53 2.38 -8.60
N ALA A 6 5.56 1.74 -9.26
CA ALA A 6 4.75 2.37 -10.29
C ALA A 6 3.94 3.55 -9.73
N MET A 7 3.30 3.37 -8.56
CA MET A 7 2.58 4.43 -7.85
C MET A 7 3.51 5.59 -7.47
N SER A 8 4.69 5.30 -6.90
CA SER A 8 5.68 6.33 -6.56
C SER A 8 6.09 7.16 -7.77
N LYS A 9 6.34 6.52 -8.92
CA LYS A 9 6.68 7.22 -10.17
C LYS A 9 5.52 8.08 -10.67
N ALA A 10 4.29 7.55 -10.65
CA ALA A 10 3.10 8.28 -11.08
C ALA A 10 2.83 9.51 -10.20
N LEU A 11 2.90 9.37 -8.88
CA LEU A 11 2.67 10.47 -7.93
C LEU A 11 3.76 11.55 -8.04
N LYS A 12 5.04 11.16 -8.19
CA LYS A 12 6.12 12.12 -8.46
C LYS A 12 5.88 12.90 -9.74
N LYS A 13 5.43 12.24 -10.82
CA LYS A 13 5.08 12.89 -12.09
C LYS A 13 3.90 13.86 -11.95
N ALA A 14 2.97 13.56 -11.05
CA ALA A 14 1.84 14.44 -10.72
C ALA A 14 2.20 15.58 -9.75
N GLY A 15 3.47 15.73 -9.35
CA GLY A 15 3.94 16.84 -8.52
C GLY A 15 3.88 16.58 -7.01
N PHE A 16 3.52 15.37 -6.57
CA PHE A 16 3.54 15.03 -5.15
C PHE A 16 4.98 14.87 -4.65
N THR A 17 5.21 15.31 -3.40
CA THR A 17 6.48 15.14 -2.69
C THR A 17 6.33 14.11 -1.58
N PHE A 18 7.45 13.55 -1.11
CA PHE A 18 7.48 12.55 -0.03
C PHE A 18 6.69 11.26 -0.34
N VAL A 19 6.64 10.86 -1.61
CA VAL A 19 5.92 9.69 -2.12
C VAL A 19 6.90 8.59 -2.58
N GLY A 20 7.83 8.20 -1.71
CA GLY A 20 8.76 7.09 -2.00
C GLY A 20 8.04 5.74 -2.10
N PRO A 21 8.64 4.70 -2.72
CA PRO A 21 7.98 3.39 -2.87
C PRO A 21 7.55 2.75 -1.54
N THR A 22 8.35 2.89 -0.48
CA THR A 22 7.99 2.40 0.87
C THR A 22 6.74 3.10 1.41
N ILE A 23 6.65 4.43 1.24
CA ILE A 23 5.48 5.22 1.66
C ILE A 23 4.25 4.81 0.83
N CYS A 24 4.42 4.62 -0.48
CA CYS A 24 3.34 4.17 -1.35
C CYS A 24 2.84 2.78 -0.95
N TYR A 25 3.74 1.84 -0.62
CA TYR A 25 3.34 0.53 -0.14
C TYR A 25 2.58 0.60 1.19
N ALA A 26 3.08 1.38 2.15
CA ALA A 26 2.38 1.61 3.41
C ALA A 26 0.99 2.24 3.19
N TYR A 27 0.87 3.18 2.27
CA TYR A 27 -0.42 3.75 1.87
C TYR A 27 -1.36 2.70 1.25
N MET A 28 -0.83 1.83 0.39
CA MET A 28 -1.61 0.75 -0.22
C MET A 28 -2.15 -0.22 0.85
N GLN A 29 -1.35 -0.55 1.86
CA GLN A 29 -1.80 -1.34 3.02
C GLN A 29 -2.90 -0.59 3.80
N ALA A 30 -2.67 0.68 4.14
CA ALA A 30 -3.60 1.48 4.95
C ALA A 30 -4.94 1.78 4.26
N SER A 31 -4.94 1.92 2.94
CA SER A 31 -6.14 2.21 2.13
C SER A 31 -6.87 0.96 1.68
N GLY A 32 -6.40 -0.24 2.05
CA GLY A 32 -7.01 -1.52 1.68
C GLY A 32 -6.77 -1.95 0.23
N MET A 33 -5.83 -1.31 -0.47
CA MET A 33 -5.39 -1.78 -1.81
C MET A 33 -4.61 -3.11 -1.71
N VAL A 34 -4.01 -3.38 -0.55
CA VAL A 34 -3.33 -4.63 -0.22
C VAL A 34 -3.84 -5.14 1.12
N MET A 35 -4.22 -6.42 1.18
CA MET A 35 -4.62 -7.09 2.42
C MET A 35 -3.40 -7.82 3.00
N ASP A 36 -2.68 -7.12 3.87
CA ASP A 36 -1.41 -7.59 4.48
C ASP A 36 -1.53 -7.84 5.98
N HIS A 37 -2.76 -7.97 6.51
CA HIS A 37 -2.93 -8.42 7.88
C HIS A 37 -2.32 -9.82 8.05
N THR A 38 -1.60 -10.02 9.15
CA THR A 38 -1.04 -11.32 9.50
C THR A 38 -2.17 -12.31 9.83
N VAL A 39 -1.92 -13.60 9.63
CA VAL A 39 -2.94 -14.66 9.82
C VAL A 39 -3.43 -14.81 11.26
N ASP A 40 -2.67 -14.30 12.23
CA ASP A 40 -2.99 -14.26 13.66
C ASP A 40 -3.71 -12.96 14.07
N CYS A 41 -3.93 -12.02 13.15
CA CYS A 41 -4.73 -10.82 13.41
C CYS A 41 -6.21 -11.18 13.58
N ASP A 42 -6.86 -10.65 14.62
CA ASP A 42 -8.29 -10.80 14.90
C ASP A 42 -9.19 -10.36 13.73
N ARG A 43 -8.71 -9.42 12.92
CA ARG A 43 -9.41 -8.92 11.72
C ARG A 43 -9.20 -9.78 10.49
N TYR A 44 -8.18 -10.67 10.46
CA TYR A 44 -7.82 -11.44 9.27
C TYR A 44 -9.00 -12.25 8.72
N ALA A 45 -9.72 -12.99 9.57
CA ALA A 45 -10.84 -13.84 9.14
C ALA A 45 -12.01 -13.08 8.49
N ILE A 46 -12.15 -11.78 8.81
CA ILE A 46 -13.20 -10.91 8.27
C ILE A 46 -12.72 -10.23 6.99
N LEU A 47 -11.45 -9.83 6.92
CA LEU A 47 -10.87 -9.06 5.82
C LEU A 47 -10.29 -9.90 4.68
N SER A 48 -9.96 -11.17 4.93
CA SER A 48 -9.37 -12.10 3.94
C SER A 48 -10.39 -12.80 3.04
N ARG A 49 -11.65 -12.38 3.07
CA ARG A 49 -12.76 -12.99 2.31
C ARG A 49 -13.01 -12.28 0.99
#